data_AF-A0A968R4F1-F1
#
_entry.id   AF-A0A968R4F1-F1
#
_cell.length_a   1.000
_cell.length_b   1.000
_cell.length_c   1.000
_cell.angle_alpha   90.00
_cell.angle_beta   90.00
_cell.angle_gamma   90.00
#
_symmetry.space_group_name_H-M   'P 1'
#
loop_
_entity.id
_entity.type
_entity.pdbx_description
1 polymer ?
#
loop_
_entity_poly.entity_id
_entity_poly.type
_entity_poly.pdbx_seq_one_letter_code
_entity_poly.pdbx_strand_id
1 'polypeptide(L)'
;MADGLNNITFPGERESAVKTLDAFARYLAIDAQIRQLETSGQHQAAVTLCIGTNPGQSNWAFEEFKKAHLETMEINQKEFKLAIDASVNTLNGFEVKMPVLMGAIALLTLLGLRPRLREYLL
;
A
#
# COMPACT_ATOMS: atom_id res chain seq x y z
N MET A 1 4.29 -11.65 3.54
CA MET A 1 3.56 -11.40 4.81
C MET A 1 4.51 -11.13 5.98
N ALA A 2 5.54 -11.94 6.20
CA ALA A 2 6.50 -11.73 7.30
C ALA A 2 7.12 -10.31 7.29
N ASP A 3 7.54 -9.83 6.12
CA ASP A 3 8.12 -8.47 6.00
C ASP A 3 7.12 -7.36 6.34
N GLY A 4 5.83 -7.55 6.00
CA GLY A 4 4.77 -6.60 6.35
C GLY A 4 4.50 -6.52 7.85
N LEU A 5 4.62 -7.64 8.57
CA LEU A 5 4.47 -7.68 10.03
C LEU A 5 5.62 -6.97 10.75
N ASN A 6 6.81 -6.96 10.15
CA ASN A 6 7.96 -6.24 10.66
C ASN A 6 7.90 -4.73 10.37
N ASN A 7 6.93 -4.27 9.57
CA ASN A 7 6.80 -2.89 9.12
C ASN A 7 5.40 -2.30 9.41
N ILE A 8 4.83 -2.64 10.56
CA ILE A 8 3.58 -2.04 11.02
C ILE A 8 3.82 -0.56 11.34
N THR A 9 3.19 0.31 10.57
CA THR A 9 3.45 1.75 10.56
C THR A 9 2.18 2.55 10.80
N PHE A 10 1.02 2.07 10.34
CA PHE A 10 -0.19 2.87 10.28
C PHE A 10 -1.23 2.50 11.35
N PRO A 11 -2.05 3.46 11.81
CA PRO A 11 -3.14 3.16 12.74
C PRO A 11 -4.07 2.06 12.22
N GLY A 12 -4.38 1.08 13.05
CA GLY A 12 -5.24 -0.06 12.69
C GLY A 12 -4.55 -1.18 11.91
N GLU A 13 -3.35 -0.96 11.38
CA GLU A 13 -2.63 -1.97 10.59
C GLU A 13 -2.29 -3.21 11.42
N ARG A 14 -1.84 -3.02 12.67
CA ARG A 14 -1.53 -4.13 13.58
C ARG A 14 -2.73 -5.03 13.82
N GLU A 15 -3.88 -4.43 14.08
CA GLU A 15 -5.10 -5.17 14.40
C GLU A 15 -5.55 -5.99 13.18
N SER A 16 -5.57 -5.38 12.00
CA SER A 16 -5.90 -6.07 10.75
C SER A 16 -4.90 -7.18 10.41
N ALA A 17 -3.60 -6.94 10.64
CA ALA A 17 -2.56 -7.93 10.41
C ALA A 17 -2.70 -9.14 11.36
N VAL A 18 -3.03 -8.92 12.64
CA VAL A 18 -3.32 -9.99 13.60
C VAL A 18 -4.56 -10.78 13.19
N LYS A 19 -5.64 -10.12 12.75
CA LYS A 19 -6.84 -10.80 12.22
C LYS A 19 -6.51 -11.67 11.00
N THR A 20 -5.64 -11.17 10.13
CA THR A 20 -5.18 -11.92 8.96
C THR A 20 -4.42 -13.19 9.35
N LEU A 21 -3.52 -13.08 10.34
CA LEU A 21 -2.78 -14.24 10.85
C LEU A 21 -3.70 -15.27 11.51
N ASP A 22 -4.69 -14.83 12.29
CA ASP A 22 -5.68 -15.73 12.89
C ASP A 22 -6.49 -16.48 11.82
N ALA A 23 -7.00 -15.76 10.82
CA ALA A 23 -7.75 -16.36 9.71
C ALA A 23 -6.87 -17.35 8.91
N PHE A 24 -5.59 -17.01 8.69
CA PHE A 24 -4.65 -17.89 8.02
C PHE A 24 -4.36 -19.16 8.85
N ALA A 25 -4.18 -19.03 10.17
CA ALA A 25 -3.99 -20.17 11.06
C ALA A 25 -5.22 -21.10 11.04
N ARG A 26 -6.44 -20.54 11.02
CA ARG A 26 -7.68 -21.33 10.87
C ARG A 26 -7.73 -22.09 9.54
N TYR A 27 -7.36 -21.43 8.44
CA TYR A 27 -7.27 -22.08 7.13
C TYR A 27 -6.25 -23.23 7.12
N LEU A 28 -5.05 -23.03 7.68
CA LEU A 28 -4.02 -24.07 7.78
C LEU A 28 -4.45 -25.24 8.67
N ALA A 29 -5.19 -24.99 9.74
CA ALA A 29 -5.74 -26.05 10.58
C ALA A 29 -6.72 -26.94 9.81
N ILE A 30 -7.55 -26.34 8.94
CA ILE A 30 -8.48 -27.09 8.06
C ILE A 30 -7.70 -27.87 6.99
N ASP A 31 -6.67 -27.27 6.38
CA ASP A 31 -5.79 -27.98 5.43
C ASP A 31 -5.14 -29.21 6.07
N ALA A 32 -4.66 -29.09 7.31
CA ALA A 32 -4.12 -30.22 8.06
C ALA A 32 -5.17 -31.34 8.27
N GLN A 33 -6.42 -30.99 8.57
CA GLN A 33 -7.52 -31.96 8.69
C GLN A 33 -7.82 -32.65 7.36
N ILE A 34 -7.79 -31.92 6.24
CA ILE A 34 -7.97 -32.50 4.89
C ILE A 34 -6.89 -33.55 4.63
N ARG A 35 -5.62 -33.23 4.91
CA ARG A 35 -4.51 -34.17 4.75
C ARG A 35 -4.65 -35.39 5.66
N GLN A 36 -5.14 -35.21 6.88
CA GLN A 36 -5.42 -36.30 7.80
C GLN A 36 -6.53 -37.23 7.26
N LEU A 37 -7.61 -36.66 6.70
CA LEU A 37 -8.69 -37.43 6.10
C LEU A 37 -8.20 -38.23 4.88
N GLU A 38 -7.42 -37.59 4.00
CA GLU A 38 -6.82 -38.25 2.83
C GLU A 38 -5.92 -39.42 3.23
N THR A 39 -4.99 -39.20 4.16
CA THR A 39 -4.06 -40.23 4.64
C THR A 39 -4.76 -41.37 5.40
N SER A 40 -5.95 -41.11 5.93
CA SER A 40 -6.80 -42.12 6.58
C SER A 40 -7.73 -42.86 5.60
N GLY A 41 -7.61 -42.64 4.29
CA GLY A 41 -8.46 -43.26 3.26
C GLY A 41 -9.87 -42.67 3.15
N GLN A 42 -10.16 -41.57 3.86
CA GLN A 42 -11.46 -40.91 3.87
C GLN A 42 -11.57 -39.86 2.76
N HIS A 43 -11.27 -40.25 1.51
CA HIS A 43 -11.15 -39.36 0.36
C HIS A 43 -12.40 -38.49 0.12
N GLN A 44 -13.60 -39.06 0.23
CA GLN A 44 -14.84 -38.30 0.00
C GLN A 44 -15.05 -37.19 1.05
N ALA A 45 -14.71 -37.46 2.31
CA ALA A 45 -14.80 -36.48 3.38
C ALA A 45 -13.75 -35.37 3.19
N ALA A 46 -12.53 -35.74 2.81
CA ALA A 46 -11.48 -34.79 2.48
C ALA A 46 -11.86 -33.85 1.34
N VAL A 47 -12.37 -34.38 0.23
CA VAL A 47 -12.86 -33.57 -0.91
C VAL A 47 -13.99 -32.64 -0.47
N THR A 48 -14.96 -33.16 0.30
CA THR A 48 -16.10 -32.38 0.78
C THR A 48 -15.65 -31.21 1.68
N LEU A 49 -14.67 -31.45 2.56
CA LEU A 49 -14.09 -30.41 3.41
C LEU A 49 -13.28 -29.38 2.59
N CYS A 50 -12.55 -29.84 1.57
CA CYS A 50 -11.70 -29.03 0.70
C CYS A 50 -12.49 -28.05 -0.17
N ILE A 51 -13.57 -28.50 -0.81
CA ILE A 51 -14.36 -27.65 -1.71
C ILE A 51 -15.51 -26.91 -1.01
N GLY A 52 -15.77 -27.27 0.25
CA GLY A 52 -16.91 -26.77 1.00
C GLY A 52 -16.83 -25.28 1.34
N THR A 53 -17.98 -24.61 1.33
CA THR A 53 -18.14 -23.16 1.54
C THR A 53 -18.91 -22.80 2.82
N ASN A 54 -19.29 -23.79 3.63
CA ASN A 54 -19.92 -23.54 4.92
C ASN A 54 -18.87 -23.14 5.97
N PRO A 55 -19.28 -22.48 7.08
CA PRO A 55 -18.40 -22.22 8.21
C PRO A 55 -17.64 -23.46 8.66
N GLY A 56 -16.31 -23.33 8.79
CA GLY A 56 -15.41 -24.44 9.13
C GLY A 56 -14.93 -25.29 7.95
N GLN A 57 -15.34 -24.98 6.72
CA GLN A 57 -14.82 -25.62 5.51
C GLN A 57 -13.75 -24.78 4.81
N SER A 58 -12.96 -25.41 3.94
CA SER A 58 -11.72 -24.83 3.42
C SER A 58 -11.94 -23.59 2.56
N ASN A 59 -12.88 -23.59 1.60
CA ASN A 59 -13.13 -22.40 0.78
C ASN A 59 -13.67 -21.24 1.61
N TRP A 60 -14.54 -21.52 2.59
CA TRP A 60 -15.00 -20.48 3.52
C TRP A 60 -13.84 -19.86 4.32
N ALA A 61 -12.97 -20.70 4.91
CA ALA A 61 -11.85 -20.22 5.70
C ALA A 61 -10.84 -19.43 4.85
N PHE A 62 -10.64 -19.84 3.59
CA PHE A 62 -9.80 -19.11 2.66
C PHE A 62 -10.38 -17.74 2.30
N GLU A 63 -11.69 -17.62 2.09
CA GLU A 63 -12.34 -16.33 1.87
C GLU A 63 -12.25 -15.41 3.09
N GLU A 64 -12.40 -15.95 4.31
CA GLU A 64 -12.19 -15.18 5.54
C GLU A 64 -10.74 -14.66 5.66
N PHE A 65 -9.76 -15.51 5.31
CA PHE A 65 -8.36 -15.09 5.23
C PHE A 65 -8.14 -13.99 4.20
N LYS A 66 -8.67 -14.16 2.97
CA LYS A 66 -8.57 -13.15 1.91
C LYS A 66 -9.15 -11.82 2.33
N LYS A 67 -10.34 -11.83 2.95
CA LYS A 67 -11.02 -10.63 3.43
C LYS A 67 -10.18 -9.89 4.48
N ALA A 68 -9.68 -10.60 5.48
CA ALA A 68 -8.82 -10.01 6.51
C ALA A 68 -7.52 -9.45 5.90
N HIS A 69 -6.93 -10.17 4.93
CA HIS A 69 -5.72 -9.71 4.26
C HIS A 69 -5.95 -8.44 3.44
N LEU A 70 -7.08 -8.36 2.74
CA LEU A 70 -7.46 -7.19 1.95
C LEU A 70 -7.60 -5.94 2.81
N GLU A 71 -8.19 -6.04 4.00
CA GLU A 71 -8.28 -4.92 4.95
C GLU A 71 -6.89 -4.34 5.31
N THR A 72 -5.89 -5.20 5.51
CA THR A 72 -4.50 -4.76 5.78
C THR A 72 -3.90 -4.03 4.57
N MET A 73 -4.18 -4.53 3.35
CA MET A 73 -3.72 -3.91 2.11
C MET A 73 -4.38 -2.55 1.87
N GLU A 74 -5.67 -2.40 2.18
CA GLU A 74 -6.41 -1.16 2.02
C GLU A 74 -5.87 -0.03 2.91
N ILE A 75 -5.50 -0.34 4.17
CA ILE A 75 -4.86 0.62 5.08
C ILE A 75 -3.56 1.14 4.46
N ASN A 76 -2.69 0.24 4.01
CA ASN A 76 -1.42 0.59 3.38
C ASN A 76 -1.61 1.39 2.08
N GLN A 77 -2.57 0.99 1.25
CA GLN A 77 -2.85 1.67 -0.01
C GLN A 77 -3.40 3.09 0.21
N LYS A 78 -4.25 3.27 1.23
CA LYS A 78 -4.77 4.59 1.61
C LYS A 78 -3.63 5.53 2.01
N GLU A 79 -2.74 5.09 2.87
CA GLU A 79 -1.62 5.92 3.36
C GLU A 79 -0.60 6.21 2.26
N PHE A 80 -0.33 5.23 1.39
CA PHE A 80 0.46 5.45 0.18
C PHE A 80 -0.16 6.51 -0.73
N LYS A 81 -1.48 6.45 -0.95
CA LYS A 81 -2.19 7.45 -1.75
C LYS A 81 -2.11 8.85 -1.12
N LEU A 82 -2.28 8.96 0.19
CA LEU A 82 -2.13 10.23 0.91
C LEU A 82 -0.72 10.81 0.75
N ALA A 83 0.32 9.97 0.84
CA ALA A 83 1.71 10.40 0.64
C ALA A 83 1.97 10.89 -0.80
N ILE A 84 1.41 10.21 -1.80
CA ILE A 84 1.48 10.65 -3.20
C ILE A 84 0.74 11.97 -3.40
N ASP A 85 -0.51 12.08 -2.92
CA ASP A 85 -1.33 13.28 -3.06
C ASP A 85 -0.66 14.49 -2.37
N ALA A 86 -0.06 14.30 -1.19
CA ALA A 86 0.72 15.33 -0.49
C ALA A 86 1.99 15.76 -1.28
N SER A 87 2.68 14.79 -1.89
CA SER A 87 3.87 15.05 -2.70
C SER A 87 3.53 15.84 -3.97
N VAL A 88 2.48 15.44 -4.69
CA VAL A 88 1.97 16.16 -5.86
C VAL A 88 1.53 17.56 -5.47
N ASN A 89 0.82 17.71 -4.35
CA ASN A 89 0.38 19.03 -3.91
C ASN A 89 1.55 19.95 -3.49
N THR A 90 2.67 19.40 -3.00
CA THR A 90 3.88 20.18 -2.73
C THR A 90 4.50 20.73 -4.01
N LEU A 91 4.39 20.00 -5.11
CA LEU A 91 4.88 20.41 -6.43
C LEU A 91 3.89 21.33 -7.16
N ASN A 92 2.68 21.53 -6.65
CA ASN A 92 1.69 22.40 -7.28
C ASN A 92 2.19 23.86 -7.37
N GLY A 93 2.14 24.36 -8.61
CA GLY A 93 2.63 25.70 -8.94
C GLY A 93 4.14 25.81 -9.03
N PHE A 94 4.91 24.72 -8.86
CA PHE A 94 6.36 24.73 -9.07
C PHE A 94 6.72 25.08 -10.52
N GLU A 95 5.99 24.52 -11.48
CA GLU A 95 6.14 24.80 -12.92
C GLU A 95 5.93 26.27 -13.29
N VAL A 96 5.14 27.02 -12.51
CA VAL A 96 4.87 28.45 -12.75
C VAL A 96 5.77 29.33 -11.89
N LYS A 97 5.95 28.98 -10.60
CA LYS A 97 6.78 29.74 -9.65
C LYS A 97 8.24 29.79 -10.10
N MET A 98 8.78 28.71 -10.63
CA MET A 98 10.18 28.64 -11.05
C MET A 98 10.52 29.55 -12.24
N PRO A 99 9.81 29.52 -13.39
CA PRO A 99 10.09 30.45 -14.49
C PRO A 99 9.79 31.91 -14.12
N VAL A 100 8.77 32.17 -13.30
CA VAL A 100 8.50 33.54 -12.79
C VAL A 100 9.67 34.05 -11.97
N LEU A 101 10.20 33.24 -11.04
CA LEU A 101 11.35 33.60 -10.22
C LEU A 101 12.61 33.82 -11.07
N MET A 102 12.88 32.92 -12.03
CA MET A 102 14.00 33.08 -12.96
C MET A 102 13.87 34.35 -13.82
N GLY A 103 12.68 34.63 -14.33
CA GLY A 103 12.39 35.86 -15.08
C GLY A 103 12.61 37.12 -14.23
N ALA A 104 12.17 37.11 -12.97
CA ALA A 104 12.40 38.21 -12.04
C ALA A 104 13.90 38.43 -11.77
N ILE A 105 14.67 37.36 -11.54
CA ILE A 105 16.12 37.44 -11.36
C ILE A 105 16.81 38.00 -12.61
N ALA A 106 16.44 37.53 -13.80
CA ALA A 106 16.99 38.03 -15.07
C ALA A 106 16.69 39.53 -15.26
N LEU A 107 15.46 39.97 -14.97
CA LEU A 107 15.07 41.37 -15.02
C LEU A 107 15.85 42.24 -14.02
N LEU A 108 15.98 41.79 -12.77
CA LEU A 108 16.76 42.49 -11.75
C LEU A 108 18.24 42.59 -12.14
N THR A 109 18.78 41.53 -12.72
CA THR A 109 20.15 41.49 -13.23
C THR A 109 20.32 42.51 -14.37
N LEU A 110 19.42 42.53 -15.35
CA LEU A 110 19.46 43.51 -16.45
C LEU A 110 19.34 44.95 -15.95
N LEU A 111 18.44 45.23 -15.00
CA LEU A 111 18.26 46.55 -14.41
C LEU A 111 19.51 46.99 -13.62
N GLY A 112 20.13 46.06 -12.88
CA GLY A 112 21.37 46.30 -12.14
C GLY A 112 22.58 46.55 -13.04
N LEU A 113 22.69 45.84 -14.17
CA LEU A 113 23.77 46.04 -15.14
C LEU A 113 23.55 47.24 -16.08
N ARG A 114 22.30 47.69 -16.27
CA ARG A 114 21.95 48.81 -17.17
C ARG A 114 22.81 50.07 -17.01
N PRO A 115 23.09 50.60 -15.80
CA PRO A 115 23.97 51.77 -15.65
C PRO A 115 25.40 51.50 -16.13
N ARG A 116 25.96 50.33 -15.81
CA ARG A 116 27.32 49.93 -16.26
C ARG A 116 27.40 49.72 -17.76
N LEU A 117 26.39 49.10 -18.37
CA LEU A 117 26.36 48.92 -19.82
C LEU A 117 26.29 50.25 -20.58
N ARG A 118 25.64 51.28 -20.01
CA ARG A 118 25.64 52.63 -20.60
C ARG A 118 27.01 53.30 -20.59
N GLU A 119 27.88 52.98 -19.64
CA GLU A 119 29.24 53.53 -19.57
C GLU A 119 30.15 53.03 -20.71
N TYR A 120 29.90 51.84 -21.26
CA TYR A 120 30.69 51.25 -22.35
C TYR A 120 30.08 51.44 -23.74
N LEU A 121 28.85 51.96 -23.84
CA LEU A 121 28.13 52.21 -25.09
C LEU A 121 28.18 53.68 -25.54
N LEU A 122 28.83 54.55 -24.76
CA LEU A 122 29.18 55.95 -25.06
C LEU A 122 30.66 56.03 -25.40
#